data_AF-A0A1J9RAZ9-F1
#
_entry.id   AF-A0A1J9RAZ9-F1
#
_cell.length_a   1.000
_cell.length_b   1.000
_cell.length_c   1.000
_cell.angle_alpha   90.00
_cell.angle_beta   90.00
_cell.angle_gamma   90.00
#
_symmetry.space_group_name_H-M   'P 1'
#
loop_
_entity.id
_entity.type
_entity.pdbx_description
1 polymer ?
#
loop_
_entity_poly.entity_id
_entity_poly.type
_entity_poly.pdbx_seq_one_letter_code
_entity_poly.pdbx_strand_id
1 'polypeptide(L)'
;MGAGAWRLDFVKQLLPRVETVDYSTLQSGESVTLVLKEMIGDGQGPDMALECAAGEYAKGWAYYIEIMLGAETDTSEILNEMLTSVRNFGRWTNHFNLGSLMQRGVRLIGNGQAPVQKYWEHLLSLIESGTLDPLRMISTRVKLEDLDLVYSMYDER
;
A
#
# COMPACT_ATOMS: atom_id res chain seq x y z
N MET A 1 2.74 -5.87 -16.83
CA MET A 1 3.44 -5.19 -15.72
C MET A 1 3.34 -3.70 -15.95
N GLY A 2 2.72 -2.97 -15.00
CA GLY A 2 2.80 -1.51 -14.99
C GLY A 2 4.25 -1.04 -14.78
N ALA A 3 4.57 0.20 -15.15
CA ALA A 3 5.95 0.69 -15.13
C ALA A 3 6.58 0.76 -13.71
N GLY A 4 5.78 0.66 -12.63
CA GLY A 4 6.24 0.48 -11.25
C GLY A 4 6.43 -0.97 -10.74
N ALA A 5 6.11 -2.00 -11.51
CA ALA A 5 6.06 -3.39 -11.02
C ALA A 5 7.42 -3.93 -10.52
N TRP A 6 8.53 -3.41 -11.04
CA TRP A 6 9.90 -3.77 -10.63
C TRP A 6 10.15 -3.55 -9.12
N ARG A 7 9.39 -2.64 -8.47
CA ARG A 7 9.50 -2.39 -7.02
C ARG A 7 9.13 -3.62 -6.19
N LEU A 8 8.21 -4.45 -6.70
CA LEU A 8 7.79 -5.69 -6.06
C LEU A 8 8.89 -6.75 -6.10
N ASP A 9 9.61 -6.85 -7.22
CA ASP A 9 10.75 -7.76 -7.34
C ASP A 9 11.94 -7.27 -6.51
N PHE A 10 12.18 -5.96 -6.51
CA PHE A 10 13.24 -5.34 -5.70
C PHE A 10 13.08 -5.62 -4.21
N VAL A 11 11.88 -5.47 -3.65
CA VAL A 11 11.66 -5.74 -2.22
C VAL A 11 11.81 -7.24 -1.89
N LYS A 12 11.38 -8.14 -2.79
CA LYS A 12 11.56 -9.59 -2.60
C LYS A 12 13.02 -10.00 -2.54
N GLN A 13 13.88 -9.38 -3.36
CA GLN A 13 15.32 -9.63 -3.34
C GLN A 13 15.97 -9.24 -2.01
N LEU A 14 15.50 -8.14 -1.41
CA LEU A 14 16.06 -7.61 -0.16
C LEU A 14 15.48 -8.27 1.09
N LEU A 15 14.20 -8.65 1.04
CA LEU A 15 13.44 -9.20 2.14
C LEU A 15 12.71 -10.47 1.67
N PRO A 16 13.38 -11.64 1.68
CA PRO A 16 12.81 -12.89 1.14
C PRO A 16 11.55 -13.39 1.85
N ARG A 17 11.24 -12.83 3.03
CA ARG A 17 10.02 -13.13 3.80
C ARG A 17 8.83 -12.27 3.38
N VAL A 18 9.04 -11.26 2.54
CA VAL A 18 7.98 -10.41 2.02
C VAL A 18 7.38 -11.09 0.80
N GLU A 19 6.09 -11.35 0.88
CA GLU A 19 5.31 -11.77 -0.27
C GLU A 19 4.72 -10.54 -0.98
N THR A 20 4.59 -10.64 -2.30
CA THR A 20 4.09 -9.54 -3.14
C THR A 20 3.03 -10.03 -4.11
N VAL A 21 2.06 -9.16 -4.38
CA VAL A 21 0.98 -9.37 -5.35
C VAL A 21 1.05 -8.27 -6.39
N ASP A 22 1.32 -8.61 -7.65
CA ASP A 22 1.18 -7.68 -8.78
C ASP A 22 -0.27 -7.70 -9.27
N TYR A 23 -1.05 -6.71 -8.84
CA TYR A 23 -2.47 -6.62 -9.19
C TYR A 23 -2.70 -6.42 -10.70
N SER A 24 -1.69 -5.96 -11.45
CA SER A 24 -1.78 -5.78 -12.92
C SER A 24 -1.73 -7.10 -13.69
N THR A 25 -1.39 -8.20 -13.03
CA THR A 25 -1.31 -9.55 -13.62
C THR A 25 -2.49 -10.45 -13.27
N LEU A 26 -3.43 -9.96 -12.45
CA LEU A 26 -4.61 -10.73 -12.05
C LEU A 26 -5.53 -10.98 -13.24
N GLN A 27 -6.00 -12.21 -13.35
CA GLN A 27 -6.95 -12.62 -14.39
C GLN A 27 -8.37 -12.14 -14.08
N SER A 28 -9.23 -12.17 -15.10
CA SER A 28 -10.65 -11.89 -14.91
C SER A 28 -11.26 -12.85 -13.88
N GLY A 29 -11.83 -12.29 -12.80
CA GLY A 29 -12.39 -13.06 -11.68
C GLY A 29 -11.46 -13.18 -10.47
N GLU A 30 -10.17 -12.86 -10.61
CA GLU A 30 -9.25 -12.72 -9.49
C GLU A 30 -9.33 -11.30 -8.89
N SER A 31 -9.11 -11.20 -7.59
CA SER A 31 -9.00 -9.90 -6.90
C SER A 31 -7.89 -9.97 -5.87
N VAL A 32 -7.30 -8.82 -5.52
CA VAL A 32 -6.28 -8.73 -4.47
C VAL A 32 -6.79 -9.35 -3.16
N THR A 33 -8.05 -9.11 -2.81
CA THR A 33 -8.70 -9.73 -1.65
C THR A 33 -8.68 -11.26 -1.68
N LEU A 34 -8.99 -11.87 -2.83
CA LEU A 34 -8.97 -13.34 -2.95
C LEU A 34 -7.54 -13.87 -2.82
N VAL A 35 -6.59 -13.27 -3.54
CA VAL A 35 -5.18 -13.67 -3.50
C VAL A 35 -4.62 -13.56 -2.09
N LEU A 36 -4.86 -12.45 -1.40
CA LEU A 36 -4.39 -12.27 -0.01
C LEU A 36 -5.00 -13.32 0.95
N LYS A 37 -6.25 -13.72 0.75
CA LYS A 37 -6.89 -14.78 1.55
C LYS A 37 -6.31 -16.16 1.28
N GLU A 38 -6.00 -16.46 0.03
CA GLU A 38 -5.34 -17.69 -0.39
C GLU A 38 -3.92 -17.78 0.16
N MET A 39 -3.15 -16.68 0.12
CA MET A 39 -1.78 -16.62 0.64
C MET A 39 -1.70 -16.90 2.15
N ILE A 40 -2.71 -16.51 2.93
CA ILE A 40 -2.79 -16.80 4.37
C ILE A 40 -3.22 -18.26 4.62
N GLY A 41 -3.94 -18.88 3.68
CA GLY A 41 -4.30 -20.30 3.71
C GLY A 41 -5.54 -20.66 4.54
N ASP A 42 -6.01 -19.76 5.41
CA ASP A 42 -7.23 -19.94 6.21
C ASP A 42 -8.48 -19.27 5.61
N GLY A 43 -8.31 -18.57 4.47
CA GLY A 43 -9.39 -17.86 3.77
C GLY A 43 -9.87 -16.57 4.45
N GLN A 44 -9.26 -16.16 5.56
CA GLN A 44 -9.69 -14.98 6.32
C GLN A 44 -8.93 -13.71 5.90
N GLY A 45 -7.70 -13.85 5.40
CA GLY A 45 -6.84 -12.74 5.00
C GLY A 45 -5.98 -12.22 6.15
N PRO A 46 -5.24 -11.11 5.96
CA PRO A 46 -4.31 -10.59 6.96
C PRO A 46 -5.00 -9.97 8.18
N ASP A 47 -4.30 -9.95 9.32
CA ASP A 47 -4.80 -9.32 10.55
C ASP A 47 -4.82 -7.79 10.49
N MET A 48 -3.90 -7.20 9.72
CA MET A 48 -3.74 -5.76 9.56
C MET A 48 -3.40 -5.42 8.12
N ALA A 49 -3.84 -4.24 7.68
CA ALA A 49 -3.45 -3.65 6.41
C ALA A 49 -2.97 -2.21 6.65
N LEU A 50 -1.99 -1.77 5.86
CA LEU A 50 -1.45 -0.41 5.88
C LEU A 50 -1.69 0.22 4.51
N GLU A 51 -2.27 1.42 4.51
CA GLU A 51 -2.42 2.26 3.32
C GLU A 51 -1.15 3.09 3.20
N CYS A 52 -0.43 2.95 2.08
CA CYS A 52 0.84 3.67 1.82
C CYS A 52 0.91 4.17 0.37
N ALA A 53 -0.23 4.20 -0.32
CA ALA A 53 -0.40 4.64 -1.69
C ALA A 53 -1.06 6.03 -1.76
N ALA A 54 -1.53 6.57 -0.63
CA ALA A 54 -2.13 7.91 -0.52
C ALA A 54 -3.25 8.17 -1.54
N GLY A 55 -3.98 7.12 -1.97
CA GLY A 55 -5.05 7.25 -2.95
C GLY A 55 -4.60 7.45 -4.41
N GLU A 56 -3.29 7.52 -4.69
CA GLU A 56 -2.72 7.87 -6.00
C GLU A 56 -2.89 6.77 -7.06
N TYR A 57 -3.28 5.56 -6.67
CA TYR A 57 -3.39 4.41 -7.57
C TYR A 57 -4.85 4.00 -7.75
N ALA A 58 -5.50 4.49 -8.82
CA ALA A 58 -6.78 3.96 -9.28
C ALA A 58 -6.60 2.58 -9.91
N LYS A 59 -7.33 1.58 -9.43
CA LYS A 59 -7.34 0.22 -9.99
C LYS A 59 -8.50 0.02 -10.97
N GLY A 60 -9.59 0.79 -10.85
CA GLY A 60 -10.75 0.74 -11.73
C GLY A 60 -10.74 1.76 -12.89
N TRP A 61 -11.15 1.32 -14.09
CA TRP A 61 -11.33 2.16 -15.30
C TRP A 61 -12.30 3.34 -15.14
N ALA A 62 -13.36 3.20 -14.33
CA ALA A 62 -14.33 4.26 -14.05
C ALA A 62 -13.73 5.38 -13.18
N TYR A 63 -12.87 5.03 -12.22
CA TYR A 63 -12.22 5.98 -11.33
C TYR A 63 -11.01 6.67 -11.98
N TYR A 64 -10.32 5.99 -12.90
CA TYR A 64 -9.35 6.63 -13.79
C TYR A 64 -9.98 7.83 -14.53
N ILE A 65 -11.23 7.69 -14.97
CA ILE A 65 -11.98 8.79 -15.60
C ILE A 65 -12.31 9.90 -14.60
N GLU A 66 -12.70 9.58 -13.35
CA GLU A 66 -13.00 10.58 -12.32
C GLU A 66 -11.76 11.37 -11.85
N ILE A 67 -10.61 10.71 -11.71
CA ILE A 67 -9.30 11.36 -11.47
C ILE A 67 -8.92 12.24 -12.66
N MET A 68 -9.03 11.72 -13.89
CA MET A 68 -8.71 12.46 -15.13
C MET A 68 -9.62 13.68 -15.35
N LEU A 69 -10.85 13.64 -14.84
CA LEU A 69 -11.81 14.75 -14.88
C LEU A 69 -11.65 15.73 -13.69
N GLY A 70 -10.70 15.48 -12.77
CA GLY A 70 -10.46 16.30 -11.58
C GLY A 70 -11.62 16.26 -10.58
N ALA A 71 -12.49 15.24 -10.67
CA ALA A 71 -13.67 15.10 -9.83
C ALA A 71 -13.36 14.40 -8.49
N GLU A 72 -12.24 13.67 -8.40
CA GLU A 72 -11.80 13.00 -7.19
C GLU A 72 -10.26 13.02 -7.10
N THR A 73 -9.73 13.46 -5.95
CA THR A 73 -8.28 13.56 -5.70
C THR A 73 -7.75 12.33 -4.96
N ASP A 74 -8.57 11.72 -4.10
CA ASP A 74 -8.25 10.54 -3.31
C ASP A 74 -9.41 9.53 -3.39
N THR A 75 -9.19 8.37 -4.02
CA THR A 75 -10.26 7.35 -4.16
C THR A 75 -10.39 6.49 -2.90
N SER A 76 -11.61 6.06 -2.58
CA SER A 76 -11.85 5.11 -1.47
C SER A 76 -11.50 3.65 -1.82
N GLU A 77 -11.05 3.38 -3.04
CA GLU A 77 -10.87 2.02 -3.59
C GLU A 77 -9.87 1.19 -2.78
N ILE A 78 -8.69 1.75 -2.50
CA ILE A 78 -7.62 1.08 -1.73
C ILE A 78 -8.10 0.80 -0.30
N LEU A 79 -8.78 1.77 0.33
CA LEU A 79 -9.34 1.58 1.68
C LEU A 79 -10.43 0.51 1.70
N ASN A 80 -11.30 0.46 0.68
CA ASN A 80 -12.33 -0.57 0.56
C ASN A 80 -11.72 -1.95 0.31
N GLU A 81 -10.66 -2.04 -0.49
CA GLU A 81 -9.91 -3.29 -0.74
C GLU A 81 -9.20 -3.76 0.54
N MET A 82 -8.57 -2.87 1.30
CA MET A 82 -8.01 -3.19 2.62
C MET A 82 -9.09 -3.70 3.58
N LEU A 83 -10.21 -2.98 3.68
CA LEU A 83 -11.34 -3.32 4.55
C LEU A 83 -12.00 -4.64 4.17
N THR A 84 -11.92 -5.07 2.91
CA THR A 84 -12.46 -6.36 2.46
C THR A 84 -11.46 -7.51 2.59
N SER A 85 -10.16 -7.19 2.57
CA SER A 85 -9.06 -8.14 2.67
C SER A 85 -8.74 -8.55 4.11
N VAL A 86 -8.80 -7.64 5.09
CA VAL A 86 -8.50 -7.97 6.49
C VAL A 86 -9.56 -8.89 7.11
N ARG A 87 -9.15 -9.72 8.08
CA ARG A 87 -10.04 -10.70 8.76
C ARG A 87 -11.34 -10.07 9.30
N ASN A 88 -12.42 -10.87 9.29
CA ASN A 88 -13.79 -10.44 9.59
C ASN A 88 -14.18 -10.47 11.07
N PHE A 89 -15.12 -9.58 11.44
CA PHE A 89 -16.14 -9.81 12.47
C PHE A 89 -17.62 -9.40 12.09
N GLY A 90 -17.99 -8.93 10.87
CA GLY A 90 -19.42 -8.66 10.47
C GLY A 90 -19.70 -7.75 9.22
N ARG A 91 -20.99 -7.49 8.81
CA ARG A 91 -21.53 -7.31 7.40
C ARG A 91 -22.16 -5.96 6.84
N TRP A 92 -21.44 -5.19 6.00
CA TRP A 92 -21.82 -4.23 4.89
C TRP A 92 -22.85 -3.04 4.93
N THR A 93 -22.45 -1.90 4.31
CA THR A 93 -23.26 -0.81 3.64
C THR A 93 -22.33 0.18 2.84
N ASN A 94 -22.87 1.00 1.91
CA ASN A 94 -22.28 1.55 0.64
C ASN A 94 -21.51 2.91 0.64
N HIS A 95 -20.72 3.13 -0.43
CA HIS A 95 -19.84 4.27 -0.85
C HIS A 95 -18.63 4.66 0.00
N PHE A 96 -18.61 4.27 1.26
CA PHE A 96 -17.40 3.99 2.02
C PHE A 96 -17.75 2.70 2.75
N ASN A 97 -16.83 1.75 2.87
CA ASN A 97 -17.17 0.48 3.53
C ASN A 97 -17.30 0.64 5.06
N LEU A 98 -18.02 1.66 5.50
CA LEU A 98 -18.33 2.01 6.88
C LEU A 98 -19.05 0.86 7.58
N GLY A 99 -19.92 0.14 6.85
CA GLY A 99 -20.48 -1.11 7.35
C GLY A 99 -19.37 -2.11 7.68
N SER A 100 -18.47 -2.39 6.73
CA SER A 100 -17.32 -3.27 6.98
C SER A 100 -16.45 -2.78 8.13
N LEU A 101 -16.16 -1.48 8.22
CA LEU A 101 -15.42 -0.90 9.32
C LEU A 101 -16.11 -1.15 10.67
N MET A 102 -17.38 -0.78 10.77
CA MET A 102 -18.18 -0.90 11.99
C MET A 102 -18.38 -2.34 12.43
N GLN A 103 -18.57 -3.26 11.48
CA GLN A 103 -18.99 -4.62 11.80
C GLN A 103 -17.83 -5.60 11.87
N ARG A 104 -16.71 -5.34 11.17
CA ARG A 104 -15.48 -6.10 11.41
C ARG A 104 -14.75 -5.65 12.67
N GLY A 105 -15.24 -4.63 13.39
CA GLY A 105 -14.56 -4.05 14.55
C GLY A 105 -13.18 -3.49 14.19
N VAL A 106 -12.99 -3.13 12.92
CA VAL A 106 -11.72 -2.64 12.40
C VAL A 106 -11.54 -1.20 12.88
N ARG A 107 -10.33 -0.88 13.34
CA ARG A 107 -9.96 0.49 13.72
C ARG A 107 -9.10 1.07 12.61
N LEU A 108 -9.51 2.21 12.06
CA LEU A 108 -8.63 3.05 11.26
C LEU A 108 -7.79 3.90 12.22
N ILE A 109 -6.49 3.61 12.28
CA ILE A 109 -5.55 4.27 13.19
C ILE A 109 -4.46 4.91 12.35
N GLY A 110 -4.09 6.15 12.68
CA GLY A 110 -2.97 6.83 12.04
C GLY A 110 -3.32 7.62 10.78
N ASN A 111 -4.57 8.06 10.62
CA ASN A 111 -4.95 8.96 9.53
C ASN A 111 -4.35 10.36 9.78
N GLY A 112 -3.27 10.69 9.08
CA GLY A 112 -2.58 11.98 9.20
C GLY A 112 -1.06 11.85 9.10
N GLN A 113 -0.36 12.97 9.32
CA GLN A 113 1.10 12.99 9.29
C GLN A 113 1.69 12.11 10.40
N ALA A 114 2.73 11.34 10.07
CA ALA A 114 3.40 10.50 11.05
C ALA A 114 4.01 11.35 12.17
N PRO A 115 3.76 11.07 13.46
CA PRO A 115 4.33 11.83 14.57
C PRO A 115 5.80 11.43 14.79
N VAL A 116 6.69 11.84 13.87
CA VAL A 116 8.10 11.41 13.82
C VAL A 116 8.80 11.59 15.16
N GLN A 117 8.62 12.76 15.80
CA GLN A 117 9.24 13.07 17.09
C GLN A 117 8.88 12.07 18.20
N LYS A 118 7.66 11.49 18.16
CA LYS A 118 7.21 10.49 19.15
C LYS A 118 8.00 9.19 19.06
N TYR A 119 8.45 8.82 17.86
CA TYR A 119 9.14 7.55 17.61
C TYR A 119 10.65 7.72 17.38
N TRP A 120 11.13 8.96 17.30
CA TRP A 120 12.50 9.29 16.90
C TRP A 120 13.57 8.55 17.69
N GLU A 121 13.57 8.70 19.03
CA GLU A 121 14.61 8.09 19.88
C GLU A 121 14.60 6.57 19.80
N HIS A 122 13.41 5.97 19.77
CA HIS A 122 13.26 4.52 19.66
C HIS A 122 13.77 4.01 18.30
N LEU A 123 13.36 4.63 17.20
CA LEU A 123 13.81 4.25 15.85
C LEU A 123 15.33 4.43 15.71
N LEU A 124 15.89 5.52 16.23
CA LEU A 124 17.33 5.76 16.25
C LEU A 124 18.07 4.65 17.01
N SER A 125 17.57 4.24 18.18
CA SER A 125 18.18 3.14 18.95
C SER A 125 18.20 1.80 18.20
N LEU A 126 17.17 1.54 17.38
CA LEU A 126 17.11 0.34 16.53
C LEU A 126 18.12 0.43 15.39
N ILE A 127 18.37 1.63 14.85
CA ILE A 127 19.38 1.86 13.82
C ILE A 127 20.79 1.70 14.40
N GLU A 128 21.07 2.35 15.54
CA GLU A 128 22.38 2.31 16.20
C GLU A 128 22.74 0.89 16.68
N SER A 129 21.76 0.12 17.14
CA SER A 129 21.95 -1.29 17.51
C SER A 129 22.09 -2.24 16.31
N GLY A 130 21.87 -1.76 15.08
CA GLY A 130 21.86 -2.58 13.87
C GLY A 130 20.63 -3.48 13.72
N THR A 131 19.62 -3.34 14.58
CA THR A 131 18.34 -4.06 14.48
C THR A 131 17.54 -3.62 13.26
N LEU A 132 17.62 -2.33 12.91
CA LEU A 132 16.96 -1.72 11.77
C LEU A 132 18.00 -1.11 10.82
N ASP A 133 18.02 -1.54 9.57
CA ASP A 133 18.86 -0.95 8.53
C ASP A 133 17.98 -0.17 7.53
N PRO A 134 17.92 1.18 7.63
CA PRO A 134 17.08 1.99 6.77
C PRO A 134 17.64 2.08 5.35
N LEU A 135 18.92 1.78 5.13
CA LEU A 135 19.55 1.94 3.81
C LEU A 135 19.06 0.89 2.81
N ARG A 136 18.43 -0.19 3.28
CA ARG A 136 17.83 -1.22 2.41
C ARG A 136 16.75 -0.68 1.49
N MET A 137 16.06 0.39 1.87
CA MET A 137 15.01 0.98 1.01
C MET A 137 15.55 1.92 -0.07
N ILE A 138 16.85 2.25 -0.03
CA ILE A 138 17.47 3.19 -0.96
C ILE A 138 18.00 2.43 -2.18
N SER A 139 17.36 2.58 -3.34
CA SER A 139 17.80 1.94 -4.58
C SER A 139 18.94 2.69 -5.28
N THR A 140 18.97 4.02 -5.16
CA THR A 140 19.88 4.88 -5.93
C THR A 140 20.36 6.05 -5.08
N ARG A 141 21.62 6.43 -5.25
CA ARG A 141 22.19 7.68 -4.74
C ARG A 141 22.58 8.55 -5.93
N VAL A 142 22.14 9.80 -5.92
CA VAL A 142 22.40 10.77 -6.99
C VAL A 142 23.06 12.00 -6.42
N LYS A 143 23.71 12.77 -7.29
CA LYS A 143 24.20 14.09 -6.90
C LYS A 143 23.04 15.07 -6.86
N LEU A 144 23.26 16.17 -6.13
CA LEU A 144 22.26 17.22 -6.01
C LEU A 144 21.97 17.88 -7.37
N GLU A 145 22.99 18.02 -8.22
CA GLU A 145 22.84 18.60 -9.56
C GLU A 145 21.96 17.79 -10.51
N ASP A 146 21.74 16.50 -10.24
CA ASP A 146 20.94 15.59 -11.08
C ASP A 146 19.49 15.44 -10.57
N LEU A 147 19.08 16.23 -9.57
CA LEU A 147 17.76 16.08 -8.95
C LEU A 147 16.62 16.28 -9.95
N ASP A 148 16.74 17.26 -10.86
CA ASP A 148 15.74 17.53 -11.89
C ASP A 148 15.46 16.31 -12.76
N LEU A 149 16.52 15.68 -13.27
CA LEU A 149 16.44 14.44 -14.05
C LEU A 149 15.79 13.33 -13.24
N VAL A 150 16.17 13.17 -11.97
CA VAL A 150 15.63 12.12 -11.10
C VAL A 150 14.15 12.32 -10.82
N TYR A 151 13.69 13.56 -10.64
CA TYR A 151 12.28 13.87 -10.49
C TYR A 151 11.51 13.59 -11.78
N SER A 152 12.04 13.92 -12.97
CA SER A 152 11.40 13.57 -14.25
C SER A 152 11.31 12.06 -14.45
N MET A 153 12.41 11.32 -14.23
CA MET A 153 12.38 9.86 -14.19
C MET A 153 11.47 9.33 -13.08
N TYR A 154 11.21 10.13 -12.03
CA TYR A 154 10.29 9.74 -10.98
C TYR A 154 8.83 9.80 -11.43
N ASP A 155 8.48 10.77 -12.26
CA ASP A 155 7.13 11.03 -12.72
C ASP A 155 6.73 10.15 -13.93
N GLU A 156 7.69 9.82 -14.81
CA GLU A 156 7.49 8.99 -16.01
C GLU A 156 7.22 7.48 -15.74
N ARG A 157 6.89 7.11 -14.49
CA ARG A 157 6.81 5.73 -14.00
C ARG A 157 5.43 5.07 -14.13
#